data_AF-A0A6M0RM54-F1
#
_entry.id   AF-A0A6M0RM54-F1
#
_cell.length_a   1.000
_cell.length_b   1.000
_cell.length_c   1.000
_cell.angle_alpha   90.00
_cell.angle_beta   90.00
_cell.angle_gamma   90.00
#
_symmetry.space_group_name_H-M   'P 1'
#
loop_
_entity.id
_entity.type
_entity.pdbx_description
1 polymer ?
#
loop_
_entity_poly.entity_id
_entity_poly.type
_entity_poly.pdbx_seq_one_letter_code
_entity_poly.pdbx_strand_id
1 'polypeptide(L)'
;MKRKKSDDYYVELPEGISTDEMHGVLEKAAETVGMYISHVGGYSRKKYPNSVHWHFKRDRKEPGLLDATFWDVKNLFWLMIRHREPQWVHEIVPIFLTAIKKEIQAL
;
A
#
# COMPACT_ATOMS: atom_id res chain seq x y z
N MET A 1 -24.98 -13.40 7.10
CA MET A 1 -24.05 -12.50 6.38
C MET A 1 -22.66 -13.13 6.33
N LYS A 2 -21.95 -13.07 5.20
CA LYS A 2 -20.57 -13.58 5.10
C LYS A 2 -19.64 -12.64 5.88
N ARG A 3 -18.74 -13.18 6.71
CA ARG A 3 -17.73 -12.38 7.42
C ARG A 3 -16.77 -11.73 6.41
N LYS A 4 -16.40 -10.47 6.64
CA LYS A 4 -15.33 -9.78 5.92
C LYS A 4 -14.01 -10.54 6.11
N LYS A 5 -13.11 -10.45 5.13
CA LYS A 5 -11.82 -11.19 5.13
C LYS A 5 -10.59 -10.27 5.12
N SER A 6 -10.80 -8.97 4.99
CA SER A 6 -9.77 -7.95 4.93
C SER A 6 -10.32 -6.62 5.37
N ASP A 7 -9.44 -5.69 5.70
CA ASP A 7 -9.75 -4.28 5.89
C ASP A 7 -8.98 -3.42 4.89
N ASP A 8 -9.63 -2.34 4.44
CA ASP A 8 -9.08 -1.40 3.47
C ASP A 8 -8.91 -0.04 4.14
N TYR A 9 -7.75 0.59 3.94
CA TYR A 9 -7.40 1.88 4.52
C TYR A 9 -7.05 2.84 3.39
N TYR A 10 -7.94 3.80 3.13
CA TYR A 10 -7.75 4.80 2.10
C TYR A 10 -6.87 5.95 2.59
N VAL A 11 -6.05 6.49 1.71
CA VAL A 11 -5.26 7.71 1.96
C VAL A 11 -5.65 8.74 0.93
N GLU A 12 -5.89 9.96 1.38
CA GLU A 12 -6.12 11.11 0.52
C GLU A 12 -4.83 11.45 -0.23
N LEU A 13 -4.97 11.69 -1.53
CA LEU A 13 -3.86 12.00 -2.42
C LEU A 13 -3.96 13.44 -2.92
N PRO A 14 -2.82 14.11 -3.18
CA PRO A 14 -2.82 15.35 -3.93
C PRO A 14 -3.37 15.08 -5.35
N GLU A 15 -3.96 16.11 -5.94
CA GLU A 15 -4.48 15.99 -7.29
C GLU A 15 -3.34 15.81 -8.29
N GLY A 16 -3.46 14.80 -9.17
CA GLY A 16 -2.51 14.58 -10.25
C GLY A 16 -1.21 13.87 -9.85
N ILE A 17 -1.12 13.28 -8.65
CA ILE A 17 0.04 12.47 -8.27
C ILE A 17 0.27 11.36 -9.31
N SER A 18 1.49 11.28 -9.81
CA SER A 18 1.90 10.26 -10.77
C SER A 18 2.21 8.94 -10.08
N THR A 19 2.21 7.86 -10.87
CA THR A 19 2.63 6.53 -10.40
C THR A 19 4.07 6.54 -9.86
N ASP A 20 4.97 7.30 -10.49
CA ASP A 20 6.37 7.36 -10.10
C ASP A 20 6.55 8.11 -8.77
N GLU A 21 5.83 9.22 -8.57
CA GLU A 21 5.78 9.92 -7.28
C GLU A 21 5.21 9.03 -6.18
N MET A 22 4.10 8.34 -6.46
CA MET A 22 3.51 7.40 -5.51
C MET A 22 4.49 6.26 -5.17
N HIS A 23 5.23 5.76 -6.16
CA HIS A 23 6.26 4.74 -5.93
C HIS A 23 7.35 5.26 -4.97
N GLY A 24 7.86 6.47 -5.21
CA GLY A 24 8.87 7.09 -4.34
C GLY A 24 8.37 7.35 -2.92
N VAL A 25 7.11 7.78 -2.77
CA VAL A 25 6.44 7.91 -1.45
C VAL A 25 6.44 6.57 -0.73
N LEU A 26 6.02 5.50 -1.41
CA LEU A 26 5.89 4.18 -0.80
C LEU A 26 7.24 3.57 -0.44
N GLU A 27 8.26 3.77 -1.27
CA GLU A 27 9.62 3.30 -1.00
C GLU A 27 10.18 3.95 0.27
N LYS A 28 10.15 5.29 0.37
CA LYS A 28 10.63 6.03 1.55
C LYS A 28 9.85 5.69 2.82
N ALA A 29 8.52 5.61 2.69
CA ALA A 29 7.66 5.27 3.81
C ALA A 29 7.93 3.84 4.30
N ALA A 30 8.19 2.89 3.39
CA ALA A 30 8.48 1.51 3.73
C ALA A 30 9.85 1.39 4.43
N GLU A 31 10.88 2.06 3.91
CA GLU A 31 12.21 2.11 4.51
C GLU A 31 12.14 2.65 5.96
N THR A 32 11.38 3.73 6.17
CA THR A 32 11.21 4.36 7.50
C THR A 32 10.63 3.40 8.54
N VAL A 33 9.83 2.41 8.13
CA VAL A 33 9.16 1.45 9.02
C VAL A 33 9.79 0.05 8.97
N GLY A 34 10.98 -0.08 8.38
CA GLY A 34 11.70 -1.35 8.30
C GLY A 34 11.02 -2.40 7.39
N MET A 35 10.32 -1.93 6.36
CA MET A 35 9.77 -2.77 5.30
C MET A 35 10.46 -2.49 3.97
N TYR A 36 10.25 -3.38 3.01
CA TYR A 36 10.69 -3.20 1.63
C TYR A 36 9.59 -3.63 0.64
N ILE A 37 9.64 -3.06 -0.56
CA ILE A 37 8.79 -3.47 -1.69
C ILE A 37 9.30 -4.82 -2.20
N SER A 38 8.54 -5.89 -1.94
CA SER A 38 8.88 -7.25 -2.35
C SER A 38 8.39 -7.61 -3.75
N HIS A 39 7.37 -6.92 -4.24
CA HIS A 39 6.81 -7.08 -5.57
C HIS A 39 6.06 -5.83 -6.01
N VAL A 40 6.12 -5.54 -7.31
CA VAL A 40 5.33 -4.50 -7.99
C VAL A 40 4.62 -5.15 -9.15
N GLY A 41 3.32 -4.96 -9.24
CA GLY A 41 2.47 -5.46 -10.30
C GLY A 41 1.35 -4.49 -10.63
N GLY A 42 0.29 -4.98 -11.25
CA GLY A 42 -0.91 -4.21 -11.53
C GLY A 42 -2.12 -5.13 -11.63
N TYR A 43 -3.33 -4.57 -11.54
CA TYR A 43 -4.54 -5.33 -11.76
C TYR A 43 -4.90 -5.43 -13.25
N SER A 44 -5.99 -6.12 -13.55
CA SER A 44 -6.50 -6.26 -14.91
C SER A 44 -6.66 -4.89 -15.58
N ARG A 45 -5.91 -4.65 -16.66
CA ARG A 45 -5.99 -3.41 -17.45
C ARG A 45 -7.40 -3.08 -17.97
N LYS A 46 -8.29 -4.07 -18.07
CA LYS A 46 -9.69 -3.89 -18.48
C LYS A 46 -10.57 -3.36 -17.35
N LYS A 47 -10.33 -3.78 -16.10
CA LYS A 47 -11.15 -3.41 -14.93
C LYS A 47 -10.53 -2.25 -14.15
N TYR A 48 -9.21 -2.22 -14.06
CA TYR A 48 -8.40 -1.26 -13.33
C TYR A 48 -7.22 -0.83 -14.22
N PRO A 49 -7.51 -0.08 -15.31
CA PRO A 49 -6.47 0.44 -16.17
C PRO A 49 -5.47 1.25 -15.34
N ASN A 50 -4.18 1.10 -15.67
CA ASN A 50 -3.05 1.81 -15.05
C ASN A 50 -2.91 1.68 -13.52
N SER A 51 -3.64 0.76 -12.89
CA SER A 51 -3.42 0.47 -11.48
C SER A 51 -2.05 -0.16 -11.24
N VAL A 52 -1.40 0.27 -10.16
CA VAL A 52 -0.16 -0.31 -9.66
C VAL A 52 -0.40 -0.90 -8.28
N HIS A 53 0.15 -2.08 -8.07
CA HIS A 53 -0.03 -2.88 -6.87
C HIS A 53 1.32 -3.22 -6.27
N TRP A 54 1.50 -2.95 -4.99
CA TRP A 54 2.73 -3.23 -4.25
C TRP A 54 2.47 -4.24 -3.14
N HIS A 55 3.45 -5.11 -2.95
CA HIS A 55 3.52 -6.00 -1.80
C HIS A 55 4.68 -5.61 -0.89
N PHE A 56 4.43 -5.40 0.39
CA PHE A 56 5.45 -5.09 1.38
C PHE A 56 5.74 -6.28 2.30
N LYS A 57 7.01 -6.42 2.65
CA LYS A 57 7.51 -7.39 3.63
C LYS A 57 8.54 -6.74 4.55
N ARG A 58 8.70 -7.28 5.76
CA ARG A 58 9.82 -6.93 6.65
C ARG A 58 11.05 -7.76 6.36
N ASP A 59 10.85 -9.07 6.21
CA ASP A 59 11.90 -10.03 5.91
C ASP A 59 11.42 -11.03 4.84
N ARG A 60 12.36 -11.54 4.04
CA ARG A 60 12.06 -12.47 2.95
C ARG A 60 11.51 -13.82 3.44
N LYS A 61 11.97 -14.29 4.60
CA LYS A 61 11.63 -15.57 5.23
C LYS A 61 10.47 -15.45 6.22
N GLU A 62 10.18 -14.24 6.71
CA GLU A 62 9.05 -14.01 7.60
C GLU A 62 7.71 -14.09 6.84
N PRO A 63 6.71 -14.84 7.34
CA PRO A 63 5.35 -14.79 6.82
C PRO A 63 4.73 -13.40 7.00
N GLY A 64 3.85 -13.02 6.08
CA GLY A 64 3.09 -11.78 6.14
C GLY A 64 3.26 -10.95 4.87
N LEU A 65 2.18 -10.23 4.53
CA LEU A 65 2.10 -9.40 3.35
C LEU A 65 1.20 -8.20 3.64
N LEU A 66 1.67 -7.01 3.31
CA LEU A 66 0.82 -5.82 3.26
C LEU A 66 0.65 -5.45 1.79
N ASP A 67 -0.61 -5.35 1.36
CA ASP A 67 -0.99 -5.01 -0.01
C ASP A 67 -1.28 -3.51 -0.10
N ALA A 68 -0.75 -2.82 -1.11
CA ALA A 68 -1.14 -1.45 -1.44
C ALA A 68 -1.50 -1.33 -2.91
N THR A 69 -2.48 -0.49 -3.24
CA THR A 69 -2.86 -0.24 -4.63
C THR A 69 -3.07 1.24 -4.87
N PHE A 70 -2.51 1.72 -5.97
CA PHE A 70 -2.80 3.03 -6.55
C PHE A 70 -3.54 2.85 -7.86
N TRP A 71 -4.62 3.59 -8.05
CA TRP A 71 -5.35 3.69 -9.30
C TRP A 71 -5.38 5.14 -9.77
N ASP A 72 -4.42 5.47 -10.63
CA ASP A 72 -4.20 6.79 -11.23
C ASP A 72 -5.48 7.40 -11.84
N VAL A 73 -6.26 6.63 -12.62
CA VAL A 73 -7.46 7.10 -13.32
C VAL A 73 -8.52 7.63 -12.34
N LYS A 74 -8.49 7.18 -11.08
CA LYS A 74 -9.41 7.62 -10.03
C LYS A 74 -8.72 8.43 -8.93
N ASN A 75 -7.43 8.71 -9.06
CA ASN A 75 -6.60 9.30 -8.00
C ASN A 75 -6.84 8.60 -6.64
N LEU A 76 -6.91 7.26 -6.65
CA LEU A 76 -7.33 6.47 -5.49
C LEU A 76 -6.20 5.58 -5.00
N PHE A 77 -5.85 5.69 -3.73
CA PHE A 77 -4.88 4.82 -3.07
C PHE A 77 -5.46 4.18 -1.82
N TRP A 78 -5.15 2.90 -1.60
CA TRP A 78 -5.50 2.19 -0.38
C TRP A 78 -4.51 1.09 -0.02
N LEU A 79 -4.42 0.82 1.27
CA LEU A 79 -3.84 -0.41 1.81
C LEU A 79 -4.93 -1.45 2.01
N MET A 80 -4.66 -2.72 1.76
CA MET A 80 -5.54 -3.84 2.05
C MET A 80 -4.81 -4.85 2.95
N ILE A 81 -5.45 -5.22 4.06
CA ILE A 81 -4.88 -6.11 5.06
C ILE A 81 -5.84 -7.28 5.24
N ARG A 82 -5.41 -8.50 4.96
CA ARG A 82 -6.26 -9.68 5.20
C ARG A 82 -6.27 -10.01 6.69
N HIS A 83 -7.42 -10.45 7.21
CA HIS A 83 -7.57 -10.81 8.64
C HIS A 83 -6.75 -12.03 9.06
N ARG A 84 -6.21 -12.77 8.09
CA ARG A 84 -5.33 -13.92 8.31
C ARG A 84 -3.85 -13.55 8.37
N GLU A 85 -3.50 -12.30 8.08
CA GLU A 85 -2.12 -11.87 8.13
C GLU A 85 -1.60 -11.95 9.58
N PRO A 86 -0.30 -12.16 9.77
CA PRO A 86 0.28 -12.23 11.11
C PRO A 86 0.18 -10.88 11.84
N GLN A 87 0.23 -10.93 13.17
CA GLN A 87 0.03 -9.79 14.06
C GLN A 87 0.85 -8.56 13.66
N TRP A 88 2.09 -8.76 13.22
CA TRP A 88 2.95 -7.65 12.83
C TRP A 88 2.39 -6.80 11.68
N VAL A 89 1.68 -7.42 10.72
CA VAL A 89 1.06 -6.69 9.61
C VAL A 89 -0.01 -5.76 10.16
N HIS A 90 -0.80 -6.23 11.12
CA HIS A 90 -1.83 -5.40 11.75
C HIS A 90 -1.24 -4.26 12.59
N GLU A 91 -0.13 -4.50 13.29
CA GLU A 91 0.55 -3.50 14.12
C GLU A 91 1.28 -2.44 13.29
N ILE A 92 1.86 -2.81 12.15
CA ILE A 92 2.64 -1.87 11.33
C ILE A 92 1.75 -0.92 10.51
N VAL A 93 0.52 -1.31 10.19
CA VAL A 93 -0.40 -0.52 9.33
C VAL A 93 -0.61 0.93 9.81
N PRO A 94 -0.98 1.22 11.08
CA PRO A 94 -1.14 2.61 11.51
C PRO A 94 0.16 3.43 11.41
N ILE A 95 1.31 2.79 11.64
CA ILE A 95 2.64 3.42 11.56
C ILE A 95 2.96 3.72 10.09
N PHE A 96 2.74 2.76 9.20
CA PHE A 96 2.99 2.91 7.77
C PHE A 96 2.05 3.93 7.13
N LEU A 97 0.76 3.97 7.49
CA LEU A 97 -0.17 5.02 7.06
C LEU A 97 0.32 6.41 7.46
N THR A 98 0.88 6.54 8.67
CA THR A 98 1.44 7.82 9.14
C THR A 98 2.67 8.22 8.33
N ALA A 99 3.56 7.26 8.04
CA ALA A 99 4.73 7.50 7.18
C ALA A 99 4.32 7.91 5.75
N ILE A 100 3.37 7.21 5.14
CA ILE A 100 2.85 7.55 3.80
C ILE A 100 2.28 8.97 3.79
N LYS A 101 1.44 9.33 4.77
CA LYS A 101 0.85 10.67 4.85
C LYS A 101 1.91 11.76 4.97
N LYS A 102 2.98 11.50 5.74
CA LYS A 102 4.09 12.43 5.89
C LYS A 102 4.85 12.63 4.58
N GLU A 103 5.13 11.54 3.86
CA GLU A 103 5.80 11.61 2.55
C GLU A 103 4.93 12.32 1.51
N ILE A 104 3.60 12.08 1.51
CA ILE A 104 2.66 12.80 0.64
C ILE A 104 2.65 14.30 0.93
N GLN A 105 2.67 14.70 2.20
CA GLN A 105 2.70 16.12 2.60
C GLN A 105 4.01 16.83 2.23
N ALA A 106 5.05 16.08 1.89
CA ALA A 106 6.35 16.59 1.52
C ALA A 106 6.56 16.68 -0.01
N LEU A 107 5.56 16.27 -0.80
CA LEU A 107 5.50 16.50 -2.25
C LEU A 107 5.13 17.95 -2.56
#